data_AF-Q584Q7-F1
#
_entry.id   AF-Q584Q7-F1
#
_cell.length_a   1.000
_cell.length_b   1.000
_cell.length_c   1.000
_cell.angle_alpha   90.00
_cell.angle_beta   90.00
_cell.angle_gamma   90.00
#
_symmetry.space_group_name_H-M   'P 1'
#
loop_
_entity.id
_entity.type
_entity.pdbx_description
1 polymer ?
#
loop_
_entity_poly.entity_id
_entity_poly.type
_entity_poly.pdbx_seq_one_letter_code
_entity_poly.pdbx_strand_id
1 'polypeptide(L)'
;MRRQILGAACLVKAAAAPVLTESARGIYTTWASIPLEPWATKEPWLKRLTNQSRYRSFEFWHVPEAKAPTGIKFSSVELYLLSGIEDDTNRLLNLSWTYDFDSFWRDRVDAHEMLYNSIYKKPSFISGFLFGNYSDNEAGRKHIEKKLNYLKSVLLWAFATEHCHSAIVKARFVMQRDVWNALERERYLAGCLEVVETFKKEIPQEFAKKAIEELQNDLTAMRHWVWDCPNVKRAFPQLS
;
A
#
# COMPACT_ATOMS: atom_id res chain seq x y z
N MET A 1 5.40 -21.43 -58.80
CA MET A 1 5.64 -22.85 -58.42
C MET A 1 5.04 -23.13 -57.05
N ARG A 2 4.50 -24.33 -56.87
CA ARG A 2 3.80 -24.87 -55.69
C ARG A 2 4.73 -25.06 -54.47
N ARG A 3 4.14 -24.86 -53.28
CA ARG A 3 4.29 -25.53 -51.95
C ARG A 3 5.52 -26.38 -51.63
N GLN A 4 6.07 -26.14 -50.43
CA GLN A 4 6.52 -27.07 -49.36
C GLN A 4 6.86 -26.20 -48.13
N ILE A 5 6.04 -26.06 -47.07
CA ILE A 5 5.86 -26.94 -45.89
C ILE A 5 7.05 -27.84 -45.60
N LEU A 6 7.77 -27.53 -44.52
CA LEU A 6 8.52 -28.37 -43.56
C LEU A 6 9.31 -27.35 -42.70
N GLY A 7 9.35 -27.36 -41.38
CA GLY A 7 8.89 -28.30 -40.36
C GLY A 7 9.29 -27.70 -39.01
N ALA A 8 8.64 -28.19 -37.97
CA ALA A 8 8.74 -27.76 -36.58
C ALA A 8 10.17 -27.61 -36.03
N ALA A 9 10.36 -26.65 -35.12
CA ALA A 9 10.60 -26.95 -33.70
C ALA A 9 11.24 -25.74 -33.00
N CYS A 10 10.46 -25.02 -32.19
CA CYS A 10 10.94 -24.68 -30.85
C CYS A 10 9.74 -24.45 -29.94
N LEU A 11 9.20 -25.57 -29.45
CA LEU A 11 8.39 -25.65 -28.24
C LEU A 11 9.26 -25.19 -27.06
N VAL A 12 9.33 -23.88 -26.82
CA VAL A 12 9.62 -23.42 -25.46
C VAL A 12 8.27 -23.27 -24.79
N LYS A 13 7.84 -24.37 -24.15
CA LYS A 13 6.82 -24.36 -23.11
C LYS A 13 7.26 -23.30 -22.11
N ALA A 14 6.67 -22.12 -22.16
CA ALA A 14 6.59 -21.25 -21.01
C ALA A 14 5.95 -22.12 -19.91
N ALA A 15 6.75 -22.52 -18.93
CA ALA A 15 6.25 -23.15 -17.74
C ALA A 15 5.23 -22.17 -17.17
N ALA A 16 3.95 -22.50 -17.34
CA ALA A 16 2.88 -21.91 -16.58
C ALA A 16 3.27 -22.15 -15.13
N ALA A 17 3.77 -21.11 -14.47
CA ALA A 17 3.94 -21.12 -13.03
C ALA A 17 2.60 -21.59 -12.45
N PRO A 18 2.58 -22.67 -11.65
CA PRO A 18 1.35 -23.18 -11.10
C PRO A 18 0.72 -22.05 -10.29
N VAL A 19 -0.49 -21.70 -10.70
CA VAL A 19 -1.44 -20.89 -9.95
C VAL A 19 -1.38 -21.38 -8.50
N LEU A 20 -0.84 -20.55 -7.62
CA LEU A 20 -1.08 -20.66 -6.19
C LEU A 20 -2.59 -20.50 -6.03
N THR A 21 -3.27 -21.63 -5.98
CA THR A 21 -4.69 -21.76 -5.70
C THR A 21 -4.90 -21.57 -4.21
N GLU A 22 -4.53 -20.40 -3.70
CA GLU A 22 -5.20 -19.92 -2.50
C GLU A 22 -6.59 -19.43 -2.93
N SER A 23 -7.59 -19.90 -2.20
CA SER A 23 -8.97 -19.41 -2.25
C SER A 23 -8.93 -17.89 -2.11
N ALA A 24 -9.07 -17.17 -3.22
CA ALA A 24 -9.04 -15.73 -3.21
C ALA A 24 -10.49 -15.21 -3.25
N ARG A 25 -10.88 -14.42 -2.24
CA ARG A 25 -12.22 -13.82 -2.19
C ARG A 25 -12.22 -12.48 -2.92
N GLY A 26 -13.26 -12.23 -3.72
CA GLY A 26 -13.53 -10.90 -4.26
C GLY A 26 -14.08 -9.97 -3.16
N ILE A 27 -13.55 -8.75 -3.04
CA ILE A 27 -14.15 -7.69 -2.23
C ILE A 27 -15.25 -6.99 -3.05
N TYR A 28 -16.43 -6.79 -2.46
CA TYR A 28 -17.44 -5.88 -3.00
C TYR A 28 -17.15 -4.45 -2.52
N THR A 29 -16.67 -3.57 -3.40
CA THR A 29 -16.79 -2.12 -3.16
C THR A 29 -17.91 -1.55 -4.00
N THR A 30 -18.91 -1.01 -3.31
CA THR A 30 -19.86 -0.07 -3.89
C THR A 30 -19.15 1.28 -4.04
N TRP A 31 -19.33 1.94 -5.18
CA TRP A 31 -19.14 3.38 -5.46
C TRP A 31 -17.97 3.81 -6.37
N ALA A 32 -18.39 4.42 -7.49
CA ALA A 32 -17.87 5.64 -8.08
C ALA A 32 -16.63 5.62 -9.02
N SER A 33 -16.43 4.56 -9.80
CA SER A 33 -16.17 4.66 -11.26
C SER A 33 -15.79 3.28 -11.76
N ILE A 34 -16.59 2.74 -12.67
CA ILE A 34 -16.22 1.51 -13.38
C ILE A 34 -15.21 1.94 -14.46
N PRO A 35 -13.96 1.46 -14.48
CA PRO A 35 -13.08 1.71 -15.61
C PRO A 35 -13.78 1.27 -16.89
N LEU A 36 -13.76 2.12 -17.92
CA LEU A 36 -14.43 1.90 -19.21
C LEU A 36 -13.74 0.77 -19.99
N GLU A 37 -13.84 -0.45 -19.50
CA GLU A 37 -13.36 -1.60 -20.22
C GLU A 37 -14.28 -1.89 -21.41
N PRO A 38 -13.74 -2.31 -22.57
CA PRO A 38 -14.52 -2.51 -23.80
C PRO A 38 -15.68 -3.50 -23.69
N TRP A 39 -15.67 -4.40 -22.70
CA TRP A 39 -16.75 -5.35 -22.43
C TRP A 39 -17.85 -4.72 -21.57
N ALA A 40 -17.48 -3.93 -20.55
CA ALA A 40 -18.41 -3.34 -19.60
C ALA A 40 -19.33 -2.33 -20.28
N THR A 41 -18.84 -1.58 -21.27
CA THR A 41 -19.66 -0.66 -22.07
C THR A 41 -20.76 -1.35 -22.88
N LYS A 42 -20.67 -2.68 -23.08
CA LYS A 42 -21.65 -3.49 -23.83
C LYS A 42 -22.64 -4.22 -22.93
N GLU A 43 -22.45 -4.20 -21.61
CA GLU A 43 -23.31 -4.92 -20.66
C GLU A 43 -24.26 -3.98 -19.88
N PRO A 44 -25.50 -4.41 -19.60
CA PRO A 44 -26.41 -3.69 -18.72
C PRO A 44 -25.82 -3.44 -17.33
N TRP A 45 -26.24 -2.36 -16.67
CA TRP A 45 -25.73 -1.96 -15.35
C TRP A 45 -25.74 -3.08 -14.29
N LEU A 46 -26.79 -3.89 -14.25
CA LEU A 46 -26.91 -4.98 -13.28
C LEU A 46 -25.88 -6.09 -13.56
N LYS A 47 -25.66 -6.45 -14.83
CA LYS A 47 -24.63 -7.42 -15.21
C LYS A 47 -23.22 -6.91 -14.91
N ARG A 48 -22.98 -5.60 -15.10
CA ARG A 48 -21.71 -4.97 -14.72
C ARG A 48 -21.41 -5.08 -13.22
N LEU A 49 -22.43 -4.98 -12.37
CA LEU A 49 -22.28 -5.16 -10.92
C LEU A 49 -22.01 -6.62 -10.55
N THR A 50 -22.69 -7.57 -11.19
CA THR A 50 -22.50 -9.00 -10.89
C THR A 50 -21.22 -9.58 -11.50
N ASN A 51 -20.74 -9.03 -12.62
CA ASN A 51 -19.50 -9.41 -13.29
C ASN A 51 -18.28 -8.61 -12.81
N GLN A 52 -18.32 -8.13 -11.57
CA GLN A 52 -17.25 -7.32 -10.99
C GLN A 52 -15.87 -8.00 -11.09
N SER A 53 -15.80 -9.32 -10.91
CA SER A 53 -14.57 -10.11 -11.06
C SER A 53 -13.91 -10.05 -12.44
N ARG A 54 -14.61 -9.59 -13.48
CA ARG A 54 -14.07 -9.46 -14.85
C ARG A 54 -13.32 -8.15 -15.07
N TYR A 55 -13.46 -7.15 -14.19
CA TYR A 55 -12.66 -5.94 -14.31
C TYR A 55 -11.20 -6.25 -13.98
N ARG A 56 -10.27 -5.70 -14.76
CA ARG A 56 -8.84 -5.72 -14.42
C ARG A 56 -8.58 -5.08 -13.07
N SER A 57 -9.38 -4.07 -12.70
CA SER A 57 -9.30 -3.52 -11.35
C SER A 57 -9.52 -4.61 -10.32
N PHE A 58 -10.45 -5.54 -10.52
CA PHE A 58 -10.74 -6.65 -9.59
C PHE A 58 -9.63 -7.69 -9.48
N GLU A 59 -8.77 -7.87 -10.49
CA GLU A 59 -7.60 -8.77 -10.37
C GLU A 59 -6.76 -8.42 -9.14
N PHE A 60 -6.68 -7.14 -8.77
CA PHE A 60 -5.94 -6.63 -7.60
C PHE A 60 -6.74 -6.59 -6.28
N TRP A 61 -8.01 -7.00 -6.27
CA TRP A 61 -8.89 -6.96 -5.10
C TRP A 61 -9.14 -8.35 -4.49
N HIS A 62 -8.45 -9.36 -5.00
CA HIS A 62 -8.47 -10.70 -4.46
C HIS A 62 -7.72 -10.70 -3.13
N VAL A 63 -8.46 -10.90 -2.04
CA VAL A 63 -7.86 -11.06 -0.73
C VAL A 63 -7.59 -12.55 -0.51
N PRO A 64 -6.33 -12.96 -0.26
CA PRO A 64 -6.04 -14.33 0.10
C PRO A 64 -6.77 -14.71 1.39
N GLU A 65 -7.31 -15.94 1.42
CA GLU A 65 -7.98 -16.44 2.62
C GLU A 65 -6.96 -16.67 3.75
N ALA A 66 -7.17 -15.97 4.87
CA ALA A 66 -6.33 -16.08 6.04
C ALA A 66 -6.55 -17.44 6.70
N LYS A 67 -5.45 -18.06 7.14
CA LYS A 67 -5.52 -19.33 7.85
C LYS A 67 -5.94 -19.07 9.29
N ALA A 68 -7.02 -19.71 9.71
CA ALA A 68 -7.40 -19.71 11.13
C ALA A 68 -6.25 -20.32 11.97
N PRO A 69 -5.81 -19.64 13.04
CA PRO A 69 -4.83 -20.20 13.95
C PRO A 69 -5.42 -21.43 14.66
N THR A 70 -4.54 -22.33 15.08
CA THR A 70 -4.93 -23.59 15.71
C THR A 70 -5.79 -23.34 16.95
N GLY A 71 -6.96 -24.00 17.01
CA GLY A 71 -7.88 -23.94 18.14
C GLY A 71 -8.89 -22.78 18.14
N ILE A 72 -8.79 -21.82 17.22
CA ILE A 72 -9.77 -20.73 17.10
C ILE A 72 -10.71 -21.03 15.93
N LYS A 73 -12.02 -21.05 16.21
CA LYS A 73 -13.05 -21.12 15.19
C LYS A 73 -13.46 -19.70 14.82
N PHE A 74 -13.31 -19.37 13.54
CA PHE A 74 -13.78 -18.12 12.98
C PHE A 74 -15.00 -18.36 12.09
N SER A 75 -15.97 -17.46 12.18
CA SER A 75 -17.05 -17.32 11.20
C SER A 75 -16.51 -16.82 9.85
N SER A 76 -17.34 -16.91 8.81
CA SER A 76 -17.00 -16.41 7.49
C SER A 76 -16.73 -14.89 7.46
N VAL A 77 -17.35 -14.14 8.36
CA VAL A 77 -17.18 -12.68 8.51
C VAL A 77 -15.91 -12.35 9.27
N GLU A 78 -15.61 -13.08 10.36
CA GLU A 78 -14.34 -12.93 11.08
C GLU A 78 -13.15 -13.30 10.19
N LEU A 79 -13.26 -14.38 9.39
CA LEU A 79 -12.24 -14.74 8.40
C LEU A 79 -12.09 -13.66 7.33
N TYR A 80 -13.20 -13.06 6.85
CA TYR A 80 -13.13 -11.96 5.88
C TYR A 80 -12.37 -10.75 6.44
N LEU A 81 -12.67 -10.35 7.68
CA LEU A 81 -11.97 -9.26 8.35
C LEU A 81 -10.49 -9.59 8.56
N LEU A 82 -10.17 -10.80 9.04
CA LEU A 82 -8.79 -11.23 9.25
C LEU A 82 -7.99 -11.24 7.94
N SER A 83 -8.56 -11.81 6.88
CA SER A 83 -8.02 -11.79 5.52
C SER A 83 -7.70 -10.38 5.05
N GLY A 84 -8.65 -9.45 5.17
CA GLY A 84 -8.46 -8.06 4.75
C GLY A 84 -7.34 -7.38 5.53
N ILE A 85 -7.28 -7.59 6.85
CA ILE A 85 -6.23 -7.03 7.70
C ILE A 85 -4.86 -7.59 7.31
N GLU A 86 -4.72 -8.91 7.12
CA GLU A 86 -3.43 -9.52 6.78
C GLU A 86 -2.94 -9.12 5.39
N ASP A 87 -3.84 -9.09 4.40
CA ASP A 87 -3.51 -8.63 3.05
C ASP A 87 -3.08 -7.16 3.05
N ASP A 88 -3.87 -6.28 3.66
CA ASP A 88 -3.54 -4.85 3.70
C ASP A 88 -2.26 -4.59 4.51
N THR A 89 -1.99 -5.35 5.57
CA THR A 89 -0.71 -5.31 6.29
C THR A 89 0.45 -5.66 5.36
N ASN A 90 0.32 -6.75 4.61
CA ASN A 90 1.37 -7.20 3.69
C ASN A 90 1.58 -6.18 2.55
N ARG A 91 0.50 -5.65 1.98
CA ARG A 91 0.57 -4.63 0.92
C ARG A 91 1.25 -3.37 1.44
N LEU A 92 0.86 -2.90 2.62
CA LEU A 92 1.43 -1.72 3.24
C LEU A 92 2.92 -1.89 3.57
N LEU A 93 3.35 -3.08 4.00
CA LEU A 93 4.78 -3.36 4.23
C LEU A 93 5.60 -3.41 2.93
N ASN A 94 4.98 -3.74 1.79
CA ASN A 94 5.69 -3.92 0.51
C ASN A 94 5.65 -2.68 -0.40
N LEU A 95 4.73 -1.74 -0.20
CA LEU A 95 4.73 -0.46 -0.93
C LEU A 95 5.75 0.53 -0.35
N SER A 96 6.23 1.48 -1.14
CA SER A 96 7.10 2.55 -0.64
C SER A 96 6.31 3.52 0.24
N TRP A 97 6.75 3.71 1.47
CA TRP A 97 6.15 4.66 2.41
C TRP A 97 6.45 6.12 2.06
N THR A 98 7.21 6.36 1.00
CA THR A 98 7.51 7.68 0.48
C THR A 98 6.71 7.95 -0.80
N TYR A 99 7.09 7.35 -1.92
CA TYR A 99 6.54 7.70 -3.23
C TYR A 99 5.15 7.15 -3.52
N ASP A 100 4.82 5.97 -2.99
CA ASP A 100 3.58 5.25 -3.30
C ASP A 100 2.55 5.31 -2.16
N PHE A 101 2.85 6.03 -1.08
CA PHE A 101 1.98 6.12 0.08
C PHE A 101 0.84 7.12 -0.16
N ASP A 102 -0.39 6.68 0.06
CA ASP A 102 -1.61 7.46 -0.15
C ASP A 102 -2.46 7.52 1.12
N SER A 103 -3.14 8.65 1.30
CA SER A 103 -4.22 8.85 2.26
C SER A 103 -5.29 7.75 2.28
N PHE A 104 -5.53 7.06 1.14
CA PHE A 104 -6.41 5.91 1.02
C PHE A 104 -6.21 4.86 2.13
N TRP A 105 -4.96 4.64 2.56
CA TRP A 105 -4.66 3.64 3.59
C TRP A 105 -5.31 3.97 4.94
N ARG A 106 -5.55 5.24 5.25
CA ARG A 106 -6.29 5.64 6.46
C ARG A 106 -7.73 5.15 6.40
N ASP A 107 -8.45 5.52 5.34
CA ASP A 107 -9.85 5.13 5.14
C ASP A 107 -9.99 3.60 5.12
N ARG A 108 -8.98 2.91 4.57
CA ARG A 108 -8.94 1.45 4.53
C ARG A 108 -8.80 0.82 5.91
N VAL A 109 -7.88 1.32 6.75
CA VAL A 109 -7.70 0.82 8.12
C VAL A 109 -8.89 1.18 9.01
N ASP A 110 -9.48 2.36 8.82
CA ASP A 110 -10.68 2.79 9.52
C ASP A 110 -11.86 1.89 9.18
N ALA A 111 -12.02 1.46 7.93
CA ALA A 111 -13.05 0.50 7.53
C ALA A 111 -12.91 -0.85 8.25
N HIS A 112 -11.68 -1.36 8.42
CA HIS A 112 -11.43 -2.58 9.21
C HIS A 112 -11.80 -2.41 10.67
N GLU A 113 -11.46 -1.27 11.27
CA GLU A 113 -11.84 -0.93 12.63
C GLU A 113 -13.36 -0.82 12.80
N MET A 114 -14.05 -0.19 11.85
CA MET A 114 -15.52 -0.09 11.86
C MET A 114 -16.17 -1.48 11.80
N LEU A 115 -15.68 -2.38 10.94
CA LEU A 115 -16.17 -3.75 10.87
C LEU A 115 -15.88 -4.52 12.16
N TYR A 116 -14.64 -4.45 12.67
CA TYR A 116 -14.25 -5.05 13.95
C TYR A 116 -15.16 -4.60 15.09
N ASN A 117 -15.40 -3.28 15.20
CA ASN A 117 -16.27 -2.71 16.22
C ASN A 117 -17.72 -3.19 16.05
N SER A 118 -18.20 -3.27 14.81
CA SER A 118 -19.56 -3.69 14.49
C SER A 118 -19.86 -5.15 14.84
N ILE A 119 -18.86 -6.03 14.78
CA ILE A 119 -19.04 -7.46 15.05
C ILE A 119 -18.70 -7.88 16.49
N TYR A 120 -17.82 -7.13 17.19
CA TYR A 120 -17.33 -7.51 18.53
C TYR A 120 -17.63 -6.54 19.68
N LYS A 121 -17.72 -5.22 19.43
CA LYS A 121 -17.77 -4.22 20.52
C LYS A 121 -19.13 -3.54 20.63
N LYS A 122 -19.72 -3.14 19.50
CA LYS A 122 -20.96 -2.37 19.43
C LYS A 122 -21.84 -2.86 18.27
N PRO A 123 -22.35 -4.10 18.32
CA PRO A 123 -23.30 -4.58 17.32
C PRO A 123 -24.60 -3.78 17.44
N SER A 124 -24.86 -2.90 16.47
CA SER A 124 -26.17 -2.31 16.26
C SER A 124 -27.14 -3.36 15.70
N PHE A 125 -28.45 -3.12 15.77
CA PHE A 125 -29.44 -4.02 15.17
C PHE A 125 -29.15 -4.30 13.68
N ILE A 126 -28.83 -3.24 12.92
CA ILE A 126 -28.54 -3.35 11.48
C ILE A 126 -27.22 -4.11 11.24
N SER A 127 -26.15 -3.75 11.96
CA SER A 127 -24.86 -4.42 11.78
C SER A 127 -24.87 -5.87 12.26
N GLY A 128 -25.58 -6.16 13.34
CA GLY A 128 -25.79 -7.52 13.83
C GLY A 128 -26.58 -8.38 12.85
N PHE A 129 -27.56 -7.79 12.14
CA PHE A 129 -28.29 -8.50 11.08
C PHE A 129 -27.42 -8.78 9.85
N LEU A 130 -26.63 -7.80 9.40
CA LEU A 130 -25.82 -7.92 8.18
C LEU A 130 -24.54 -8.73 8.38
N PHE A 131 -23.86 -8.55 9.51
CA PHE A 131 -22.53 -9.10 9.76
C PHE A 131 -22.50 -10.14 10.88
N GLY A 132 -23.56 -10.24 11.69
CA GLY A 132 -23.59 -11.09 12.87
C GLY A 132 -23.02 -10.40 14.12
N ASN A 133 -23.24 -11.04 15.27
CA ASN A 133 -22.66 -10.66 16.55
C ASN A 133 -21.74 -11.79 17.03
N TYR A 134 -20.45 -11.52 17.15
CA TYR A 134 -19.44 -12.48 17.59
C TYR A 134 -18.76 -12.05 18.89
N SER A 135 -19.41 -11.18 19.67
CA SER A 135 -18.87 -10.65 20.94
C SER A 135 -18.42 -11.74 21.92
N ASP A 136 -19.03 -12.93 21.86
CA ASP A 136 -18.72 -14.08 22.72
C ASP A 136 -17.46 -14.83 22.29
N ASN A 137 -16.98 -14.66 21.05
CA ASN A 137 -15.75 -15.29 20.58
C ASN A 137 -14.51 -14.53 21.06
N GLU A 138 -14.21 -14.61 22.36
CA GLU A 138 -13.13 -13.84 22.98
C GLU A 138 -11.75 -14.16 22.37
N ALA A 139 -11.48 -15.44 22.08
CA ALA A 139 -10.22 -15.87 21.48
C ALA A 139 -10.05 -15.30 20.06
N GLY A 140 -11.10 -15.39 19.24
CA GLY A 140 -11.12 -14.78 17.90
C GLY A 140 -10.95 -13.27 17.94
N ARG A 141 -11.70 -12.60 18.84
CA ARG A 141 -11.62 -11.16 19.06
C ARG A 141 -10.20 -10.70 19.39
N LYS A 142 -9.54 -11.34 20.36
CA LYS A 142 -8.17 -11.00 20.78
C LYS A 142 -7.16 -11.18 19.64
N HIS A 143 -7.32 -12.23 18.83
CA HIS A 143 -6.43 -12.47 17.70
C HIS A 143 -6.57 -11.40 16.62
N ILE A 144 -7.81 -11.11 16.19
CA ILE A 144 -8.08 -10.08 15.18
C ILE A 144 -7.68 -8.70 15.71
N GLU A 145 -7.95 -8.38 16.99
CA GLU A 145 -7.54 -7.12 17.61
C GLU A 145 -6.02 -6.95 17.59
N LYS A 146 -5.26 -8.01 17.89
CA LYS A 146 -3.79 -7.99 17.79
C LYS A 146 -3.33 -7.68 16.36
N LYS A 147 -3.93 -8.33 15.35
CA LYS A 147 -3.61 -8.12 13.93
C LYS A 147 -3.98 -6.72 13.46
N LEU A 148 -5.16 -6.22 13.85
CA LEU A 148 -5.62 -4.87 13.55
C LEU A 148 -4.71 -3.81 14.19
N ASN A 149 -4.31 -4.01 15.44
CA ASN A 149 -3.38 -3.09 16.13
C ASN A 149 -2.00 -3.08 15.47
N TYR A 150 -1.53 -4.23 14.97
CA TYR A 150 -0.31 -4.28 14.19
C TYR A 150 -0.45 -3.51 12.87
N LEU A 151 -1.53 -3.70 12.11
CA LEU A 151 -1.82 -2.92 10.89
C LEU A 151 -1.85 -1.41 11.18
N LYS A 152 -2.52 -0.99 12.27
CA LYS A 152 -2.54 0.42 12.71
C LYS A 152 -1.14 0.94 13.04
N SER A 153 -0.30 0.12 13.66
CA SER A 153 1.10 0.47 13.92
C SER A 153 1.88 0.65 12.62
N VAL A 154 1.73 -0.27 11.66
CA VAL A 154 2.35 -0.14 10.32
C VAL A 154 1.90 1.16 9.65
N LEU A 155 0.59 1.45 9.67
CA LEU A 155 0.04 2.69 9.12
C LEU A 155 0.61 3.94 9.78
N LEU A 156 0.71 3.96 11.10
CA LEU A 156 1.27 5.08 11.85
C LEU A 156 2.71 5.38 11.40
N TRP A 157 3.56 4.35 11.33
CA TRP A 157 4.96 4.54 10.94
C TRP A 157 5.13 4.81 9.45
N ALA A 158 4.24 4.31 8.59
CA ALA A 158 4.17 4.69 7.20
C ALA A 158 3.85 6.20 7.04
N PHE A 159 2.84 6.72 7.75
CA PHE A 159 2.53 8.16 7.78
C PHE A 159 3.69 8.99 8.33
N ALA A 160 4.35 8.55 9.40
CA ALA A 160 5.48 9.28 9.99
C ALA A 160 6.68 9.32 9.02
N THR A 161 6.91 8.23 8.29
CA THR A 161 7.93 8.15 7.22
C THR A 161 7.59 9.07 6.06
N GLU A 162 6.34 9.03 5.57
CA GLU A 162 5.86 9.92 4.52
C GLU A 162 6.02 11.38 4.93
N HIS A 163 5.69 11.74 6.18
CA HIS A 163 5.86 13.10 6.67
C HIS A 163 7.33 13.56 6.63
N CYS A 164 8.28 12.69 7.01
CA CYS A 164 9.71 12.97 6.89
C CYS A 164 10.13 13.14 5.43
N HIS A 165 9.67 12.26 4.54
CA HIS A 165 9.88 12.38 3.10
C HIS A 165 9.34 13.70 2.54
N SER A 166 8.10 14.04 2.88
CA SER A 166 7.45 15.30 2.50
C SER A 166 8.25 16.52 2.95
N ALA A 167 8.86 16.49 4.14
CA ALA A 167 9.75 17.56 4.59
C ALA A 167 11.01 17.68 3.72
N ILE A 168 11.65 16.57 3.37
CA ILE A 168 12.82 16.53 2.47
C ILE A 168 12.44 17.06 1.08
N VAL A 169 11.31 16.62 0.52
CA VAL A 169 10.83 17.06 -0.80
C VAL A 169 10.53 18.56 -0.81
N LYS A 170 9.89 19.10 0.24
CA LYS A 170 9.66 20.55 0.38
C LYS A 170 10.98 21.32 0.46
N ALA A 171 11.93 20.86 1.27
CA ALA A 171 13.25 21.45 1.36
C ALA A 171 13.96 21.47 0.00
N ARG A 172 13.91 20.35 -0.73
CA ARG A 172 14.43 20.24 -2.10
C ARG A 172 13.77 21.24 -3.05
N PHE A 173 12.45 21.34 -3.01
CA PHE A 173 11.69 22.25 -3.88
C PHE A 173 12.10 23.71 -3.66
N VAL A 174 12.18 24.15 -2.40
CA VAL A 174 12.64 25.50 -2.03
C VAL A 174 14.08 25.71 -2.46
N MET A 175 14.96 24.76 -2.15
CA MET A 175 16.37 24.81 -2.51
C MET A 175 16.60 24.97 -4.02
N GLN A 176 15.82 24.29 -4.85
CA GLN A 176 15.95 24.34 -6.31
C GLN A 176 15.50 25.66 -6.93
N ARG A 177 14.60 26.40 -6.27
CA ARG A 177 13.95 27.58 -6.84
C ARG A 177 14.49 28.88 -6.26
N ASP A 178 14.65 28.91 -4.95
CA ASP A 178 14.82 30.16 -4.21
C ASP A 178 16.23 30.29 -3.60
N VAL A 179 16.97 29.18 -3.48
CA VAL A 179 18.30 29.18 -2.86
C VAL A 179 19.39 29.18 -3.94
N TRP A 180 20.09 30.32 -4.05
CA TRP A 180 21.17 30.53 -5.02
C TRP A 180 22.55 30.23 -4.45
N ASN A 181 22.72 30.36 -3.13
CA ASN A 181 23.97 30.17 -2.44
C ASN A 181 24.21 28.69 -2.09
N ALA A 182 25.34 28.13 -2.54
CA ALA A 182 25.72 26.74 -2.26
C ALA A 182 25.82 26.43 -0.75
N LEU A 183 26.38 27.34 0.06
CA LEU A 183 26.49 27.15 1.51
C LEU A 183 25.11 27.09 2.19
N GLU A 184 24.15 27.86 1.68
CA GLU A 184 22.79 27.84 2.20
C GLU A 184 22.10 26.51 1.86
N ARG A 185 22.33 25.95 0.67
CA ARG A 185 21.82 24.62 0.30
C ARG A 185 22.34 23.51 1.20
N GLU A 186 23.62 23.56 1.57
CA GLU A 186 24.19 22.62 2.55
C GLU A 186 23.48 22.71 3.91
N ARG A 187 23.00 23.91 4.32
CA ARG A 187 22.18 24.05 5.53
C ARG A 187 20.83 23.37 5.42
N TYR A 188 20.18 23.44 4.25
CA TYR A 188 18.94 22.69 4.00
C TYR A 188 19.18 21.18 4.08
N LEU A 189 20.27 20.68 3.48
CA LEU A 189 20.63 19.26 3.58
C LEU A 189 20.91 18.84 5.03
N ALA A 190 21.64 19.66 5.79
CA ALA A 190 21.90 19.41 7.21
C ALA A 190 20.60 19.36 8.04
N GLY A 191 19.66 20.27 7.77
CA GLY A 191 18.34 20.25 8.41
C GLY A 191 17.54 18.99 8.08
N CYS A 192 17.54 18.56 6.81
CA CYS A 192 16.93 17.28 6.42
C CYS A 192 17.56 16.08 7.14
N LEU A 193 18.90 16.07 7.29
CA LEU A 193 19.61 15.01 8.00
C LEU A 193 19.23 14.97 9.49
N GLU A 194 19.10 16.13 10.14
CA GLU A 194 18.69 16.22 11.54
C GLU A 194 17.27 15.68 11.77
N VAL A 195 16.35 15.97 10.85
CA VAL A 195 14.98 15.42 10.87
C VAL A 195 15.02 13.89 10.79
N VAL A 196 15.78 13.32 9.86
CA VAL A 196 15.89 11.86 9.70
C VAL A 196 16.58 11.21 10.90
N GLU A 197 17.63 11.78 11.46
CA GLU A 197 18.30 11.26 12.65
C GLU A 197 17.43 11.37 13.92
N THR A 198 16.52 12.35 13.99
CA THR A 198 15.51 12.42 15.05
C THR A 198 14.47 11.32 14.89
N PHE A 199 13.90 11.18 13.69
CA PHE A 199 12.94 10.12 13.36
C PHE A 199 13.49 8.71 13.64
N LYS A 200 14.78 8.48 13.33
CA LYS A 200 15.49 7.21 13.60
C LYS A 200 15.52 6.82 15.07
N LYS A 201 15.43 7.77 16.01
CA LYS A 201 15.38 7.48 17.45
C LYS A 201 13.99 7.05 17.91
N GLU A 202 12.95 7.44 17.17
CA GLU A 202 11.55 7.19 17.52
C GLU A 202 11.02 5.90 16.91
N ILE A 203 11.45 5.59 15.68
CA ILE A 203 10.94 4.44 14.94
C ILE A 203 11.33 3.08 15.57
N PRO A 204 10.38 2.14 15.74
CA PRO A 204 10.67 0.79 16.21
C PRO A 204 11.62 0.05 15.26
N GLN A 205 12.47 -0.80 15.84
CA GLN A 205 13.48 -1.57 15.10
C GLN A 205 12.89 -2.42 13.97
N GLU A 206 11.67 -2.92 14.14
CA GLU A 206 10.94 -3.70 13.14
C GLU A 206 10.73 -2.93 11.82
N PHE A 207 10.43 -1.64 11.91
CA PHE A 207 10.16 -0.79 10.75
C PHE A 207 11.38 0.04 10.34
N ALA A 208 12.36 0.18 11.23
CA ALA A 208 13.53 1.02 11.07
C ALA A 208 14.28 0.71 9.77
N LYS A 209 14.49 -0.57 9.44
CA LYS A 209 15.21 -0.96 8.23
C LYS A 209 14.55 -0.37 6.99
N LYS A 210 13.26 -0.62 6.80
CA LYS A 210 12.50 -0.16 5.62
C LYS A 210 12.45 1.37 5.56
N ALA A 211 11.99 2.02 6.63
CA ALA A 211 11.77 3.46 6.62
C ALA A 211 13.07 4.26 6.49
N ILE A 212 14.13 3.85 7.18
CA ILE A 212 15.42 4.55 7.13
C ILE A 212 16.12 4.34 5.79
N GLU A 213 16.06 3.13 5.20
CA GLU A 213 16.59 2.89 3.86
C GLU A 213 15.89 3.78 2.81
N GLU A 214 14.56 3.91 2.88
CA GLU A 214 13.81 4.79 1.96
C GLU A 214 14.19 6.27 2.16
N LEU A 215 14.26 6.76 3.40
CA LEU A 215 14.64 8.16 3.68
C LEU A 215 16.11 8.46 3.32
N GLN A 216 17.02 7.49 3.47
CA GLN A 216 18.42 7.65 3.08
C GLN A 216 18.59 7.81 1.57
N ASN A 217 17.76 7.13 0.77
CA ASN A 217 17.73 7.33 -0.67
C ASN A 217 17.33 8.76 -1.02
N ASP A 218 16.35 9.31 -0.31
CA ASP A 218 15.89 10.70 -0.52
C ASP A 218 16.93 11.73 -0.06
N LEU A 219 17.65 11.49 1.04
CA LEU A 219 18.77 12.34 1.46
C LEU A 219 19.91 12.30 0.44
N THR A 220 20.20 11.14 -0.13
CA THR A 220 21.21 11.00 -1.19
C THR A 220 20.80 11.78 -2.44
N ALA A 221 19.52 11.69 -2.82
CA ALA A 221 18.97 12.50 -3.91
C ALA A 221 19.05 14.00 -3.60
N MET A 222 18.71 14.43 -2.38
CA MET A 222 18.82 15.82 -1.94
C MET A 222 20.26 16.34 -2.05
N ARG A 223 21.25 15.53 -1.65
CA ARG A 223 22.67 15.87 -1.75
C ARG A 223 23.11 16.12 -3.19
N HIS A 224 22.60 15.34 -4.15
CA HIS A 224 22.88 15.58 -5.57
C HIS A 224 22.41 16.97 -6.01
N TRP A 225 21.24 17.42 -5.55
CA TRP A 225 20.67 18.72 -5.91
C TRP A 225 21.37 19.92 -5.28
N VAL A 226 22.16 19.74 -4.22
CA VAL A 226 23.00 20.82 -3.68
C VAL A 226 23.95 21.33 -4.76
N TRP A 227 24.57 20.41 -5.51
CA TRP A 227 25.54 20.69 -6.57
C TRP A 227 24.90 20.87 -7.94
N ASP A 228 23.90 20.05 -8.29
CA ASP A 228 23.36 19.98 -9.66
C ASP A 228 22.16 20.91 -9.92
N CYS A 229 21.85 21.83 -9.01
CA CYS A 229 20.74 22.76 -9.19
C CYS A 229 20.95 23.64 -10.46
N PRO A 230 19.91 23.82 -11.30
CA PRO A 230 19.99 24.71 -12.47
C PRO A 230 20.44 26.13 -12.12
N ASN A 231 20.07 26.63 -10.93
CA ASN A 231 20.51 27.95 -10.46
C ASN A 231 22.02 28.01 -10.17
N VAL A 232 22.64 26.92 -9.69
CA VAL A 232 24.11 26.87 -9.55
C VAL A 232 24.79 26.80 -10.91
N LYS A 233 24.27 26.01 -11.85
CA LYS A 233 24.80 25.98 -13.22
C LYS A 233 24.69 27.36 -13.90
N ARG A 234 23.62 28.12 -13.62
CA ARG A 234 23.45 29.50 -14.11
C ARG A 234 24.42 30.49 -13.44
N ALA A 235 24.63 30.38 -12.13
CA ALA A 235 25.51 31.28 -11.38
C ALA A 235 27.00 30.96 -11.56
N PHE A 236 27.35 29.71 -11.82
CA PHE A 236 28.70 29.20 -12.01
C PHE A 236 28.79 28.40 -13.32
N PRO A 237 28.84 29.07 -14.49
CA PRO A 237 28.89 28.42 -15.80
C PRO A 237 30.05 27.44 -15.96
N GLN A 238 31.13 27.61 -15.22
CA GLN A 238 32.26 26.69 -15.21
C GLN A 238 31.95 25.29 -14.65
N LEU A 239 30.78 25.08 -14.04
CA LEU A 239 30.33 23.78 -13.53
C LEU A 239 29.40 23.03 -14.51
N SER A 240 29.05 23.62 -15.66
CA SER A 240 28.18 22.99 -16.67
C SER A 240 28.93 22.08 -17.63
#